data_AF-A0A2N5IBA8-F1
#
_entry.id   AF-A0A2N5IBA8-F1
#
_cell.length_a   1.000
_cell.length_b   1.000
_cell.length_c   1.000
_cell.angle_alpha   90.00
_cell.angle_beta   90.00
_cell.angle_gamma   90.00
#
_symmetry.space_group_name_H-M   'P 1'
#
loop_
_entity.id
_entity.type
_entity.pdbx_description
1 polymer ?
#
loop_
_entity_poly.entity_id
_entity_poly.type
_entity_poly.pdbx_seq_one_letter_code
_entity_poly.pdbx_strand_id
1 'polypeptide(L)'
;MKPEYISQFEAFIHEHFLDALKVSPVNSTTPFEVGDSRNGERQFIFVSKCSPFMYEPVKGRSMKERTSVEFTMYNEGKNLILRFEVLDMILETEILSHQAHRFLSTLIHQDKITLVIIDANQYDIVWMTNTIPFRTIRFHYKEIFEMYNVI
;
A
#
# COMPACT_ATOMS: atom_id res chain seq x y z
N MET A 1 9.77 -9.34 12.74
CA MET A 1 10.96 -8.53 12.40
C MET A 1 11.51 -7.90 13.67
N LYS A 2 12.83 -7.74 13.75
CA LYS A 2 13.49 -6.99 14.84
C LYS A 2 13.19 -5.48 14.69
N PRO A 3 13.19 -4.68 15.78
CA PRO A 3 13.00 -3.22 15.73
C PRO A 3 13.87 -2.51 14.67
N GLU A 4 15.08 -3.03 14.43
CA GLU A 4 16.03 -2.55 13.41
C GLU A 4 15.43 -2.47 11.99
N TYR A 5 14.52 -3.38 11.63
CA TYR A 5 13.90 -3.39 10.30
C TYR A 5 12.86 -2.27 10.12
N ILE A 6 12.18 -1.86 11.20
CA ILE A 6 11.21 -0.76 11.13
C ILE A 6 11.96 0.55 10.97
N SER A 7 13.01 0.79 11.76
CA SER A 7 13.85 1.99 11.64
C SER A 7 14.53 2.11 10.28
N GLN A 8 14.99 1.00 9.67
CA GLN A 8 15.54 1.02 8.32
C GLN A 8 14.49 1.34 7.26
N PHE A 9 13.28 0.80 7.40
CA PHE A 9 12.20 1.07 6.47
C PHE A 9 11.64 2.50 6.62
N GLU A 10 11.58 3.01 7.85
CA GLU A 10 11.23 4.40 8.13
C GLU A 10 12.24 5.37 7.53
N ALA A 11 13.54 5.11 7.71
CA ALA A 11 14.60 5.88 7.05
C ALA A 11 14.45 5.84 5.52
N PHE A 12 14.13 4.68 4.95
CA PHE A 12 13.88 4.53 3.52
C PHE A 12 12.67 5.35 3.04
N ILE A 13 11.54 5.34 3.77
CA ILE A 13 10.39 6.19 3.44
C ILE A 13 10.77 7.67 3.49
N HIS A 14 11.51 8.08 4.52
CA HIS A 14 11.93 9.46 4.69
C HIS A 14 12.92 9.90 3.61
N GLU A 15 13.86 9.04 3.23
CA GLU A 15 14.87 9.34 2.21
C GLU A 15 14.28 9.43 0.80
N HIS A 16 13.34 8.54 0.46
CA HIS A 16 12.88 8.40 -0.92
C HIS A 16 11.51 9.01 -1.21
N PHE A 17 10.64 9.15 -0.21
CA PHE A 17 9.23 9.51 -0.43
C PHE A 17 8.74 10.71 0.38
N LEU A 18 9.52 11.27 1.30
CA LEU A 18 9.08 12.34 2.18
C LEU A 18 8.52 13.56 1.42
N ASP A 19 9.19 14.00 0.36
CA ASP A 19 8.74 15.17 -0.40
C ASP A 19 7.43 14.92 -1.15
N ALA A 20 7.25 13.71 -1.69
CA ALA A 20 5.97 13.31 -2.27
C ALA A 20 4.87 13.25 -1.19
N LEU A 21 5.17 12.68 -0.02
CA LEU A 21 4.22 12.58 1.10
C LEU A 21 3.84 13.95 1.69
N LYS A 22 4.73 14.94 1.64
CA LYS A 22 4.42 16.31 2.06
C LYS A 22 3.33 16.94 1.20
N VAL A 23 3.39 16.73 -0.12
CA VAL A 23 2.40 17.29 -1.06
C VAL A 23 1.16 16.42 -1.24
N SER A 24 1.20 15.14 -0.86
CA SER A 24 0.01 14.27 -0.86
C SER A 24 -1.07 14.77 0.10
N PRO A 25 -2.36 14.63 -0.27
CA PRO A 25 -3.47 14.95 0.62
C PRO A 25 -3.40 14.20 1.96
N VAL A 26 -4.00 14.78 2.98
CA VAL A 26 -4.22 14.07 4.25
C VAL A 26 -5.40 13.11 4.07
N ASN A 27 -5.30 11.94 4.70
CA ASN A 27 -6.25 10.81 4.61
C ASN A 27 -6.35 10.20 3.20
N SER A 28 -5.23 10.18 2.47
CA SER A 28 -5.11 9.50 1.18
C SER A 28 -4.10 8.37 1.22
N THR A 29 -4.36 7.32 0.44
CA THR A 29 -3.39 6.27 0.15
C THR A 29 -2.73 6.53 -1.20
N THR A 30 -1.41 6.41 -1.25
CA THR A 30 -0.63 6.59 -2.47
C THR A 30 0.27 5.36 -2.70
N PRO A 31 0.26 4.76 -3.90
CA PRO A 31 1.18 3.71 -4.26
C PRO A 31 2.53 4.30 -4.65
N PHE A 32 3.60 3.77 -4.09
CA PHE A 32 4.98 4.12 -4.44
C PHE A 32 5.67 2.92 -5.08
N GLU A 33 6.18 3.11 -6.30
CA GLU A 33 7.03 2.12 -6.96
C GLU A 33 8.41 2.17 -6.30
N VAL A 34 8.78 1.08 -5.65
CA VAL A 34 10.09 0.85 -5.03
C VAL A 34 10.83 -0.18 -5.87
N GLY A 35 12.05 0.16 -6.30
CA GLY A 35 12.92 -0.75 -7.03
C GLY A 35 14.12 -1.14 -6.17
N ASP A 36 14.46 -2.43 -6.11
CA ASP A 36 15.79 -2.82 -5.63
C ASP A 36 16.80 -2.68 -6.78
N SER A 37 17.68 -1.68 -6.65
CA SER A 37 18.75 -1.38 -7.60
C SER A 37 19.70 -2.56 -7.89
N ARG A 38 19.72 -3.60 -7.03
CA ARG A 38 20.65 -4.74 -7.15
C ARG A 38 20.09 -5.90 -7.95
N ASN A 39 18.77 -6.10 -7.96
CA ASN A 39 18.12 -7.20 -8.68
C ASN A 39 17.13 -6.72 -9.77
N GLY A 40 16.83 -5.41 -9.83
CA GLY A 40 15.93 -4.83 -10.82
C GLY A 40 14.44 -5.11 -10.56
N GLU A 41 14.10 -5.73 -9.43
CA GLU A 41 12.72 -6.02 -9.07
C GLU A 41 12.01 -4.74 -8.64
N ARG A 42 10.85 -4.51 -9.24
CA ARG A 42 9.96 -3.39 -8.92
C ARG A 42 8.79 -3.90 -8.10
N GLN A 43 8.47 -3.18 -7.03
CA GLN A 43 7.37 -3.50 -6.14
C GLN A 43 6.61 -2.21 -5.84
N PHE A 44 5.33 -2.32 -5.49
CA PHE A 44 4.52 -1.24 -4.95
C PHE A 44 4.34 -1.42 -3.45
N ILE A 45 4.61 -0.34 -2.73
CA ILE A 45 4.16 -0.14 -1.36
C ILE A 45 3.06 0.91 -1.36
N PHE A 46 2.05 0.74 -0.50
CA PHE A 46 0.95 1.67 -0.37
C PHE A 46 1.14 2.45 0.92
N VAL A 47 1.25 3.77 0.82
CA VAL A 47 1.44 4.63 1.99
C VAL A 47 0.19 5.47 2.19
N SER A 48 -0.46 5.29 3.33
CA SER A 48 -1.61 6.06 3.78
C SER A 48 -1.17 7.14 4.75
N LYS A 49 -1.26 8.40 4.32
CA LYS A 49 -1.01 9.56 5.17
C LYS A 49 -2.27 9.85 5.97
N CYS A 50 -2.28 9.52 7.26
CA CYS A 50 -3.50 9.57 8.06
C CYS A 50 -3.41 10.61 9.18
N SER A 51 -4.52 11.32 9.41
CA SER A 51 -4.70 12.13 10.62
C SER A 51 -4.73 11.23 11.87
N PRO A 52 -4.37 11.74 13.07
CA PRO A 52 -4.39 10.95 14.29
C PRO A 52 -5.68 10.18 14.56
N PHE A 53 -6.83 10.82 14.37
CA PHE A 53 -8.13 10.17 14.59
C PHE A 53 -8.41 9.02 13.62
N MET A 54 -7.82 9.02 12.41
CA MET A 54 -8.02 7.95 11.43
C MET A 54 -7.26 6.69 11.82
N TYR A 55 -6.00 6.82 12.24
CA TYR A 55 -5.16 5.66 12.54
C TYR A 55 -5.26 5.19 13.99
N GLU A 56 -6.01 5.88 14.85
CA GLU A 56 -6.20 5.49 16.25
C GLU A 56 -6.58 4.00 16.43
N PRO A 57 -7.42 3.38 15.57
CA PRO A 57 -7.74 1.95 15.69
C PRO A 57 -6.52 1.02 15.61
N VAL A 58 -5.47 1.41 14.88
CA VAL A 58 -4.25 0.61 14.67
C VAL A 58 -3.06 1.09 15.52
N LYS A 59 -3.17 2.24 16.17
CA LYS A 59 -2.08 2.84 16.95
C LYS A 59 -1.64 1.92 18.09
N GLY A 60 -0.33 1.72 18.21
CA GLY A 60 0.26 0.86 19.26
C GLY A 60 0.06 -0.64 19.04
N ARG A 61 -0.68 -1.06 18.01
CA ARG A 61 -0.80 -2.47 17.64
C ARG A 61 0.47 -2.96 16.97
N SER A 62 0.98 -4.08 17.42
CA SER A 62 2.12 -4.71 16.77
C SER A 62 1.70 -5.43 15.47
N MET A 63 2.61 -5.54 14.50
CA MET A 63 2.42 -6.42 13.32
C MET A 63 2.19 -7.91 13.68
N LYS A 64 2.48 -8.30 14.92
CA LYS A 64 2.27 -9.68 15.41
C LYS A 64 0.83 -9.89 15.88
N GLU A 65 0.15 -8.83 16.31
CA GLU A 65 -1.29 -8.87 16.45
C GLU A 65 -1.87 -9.04 15.06
N ARG A 66 -2.64 -10.11 14.86
CA ARG A 66 -3.30 -10.46 13.59
C ARG A 66 -4.37 -9.42 13.26
N THR A 67 -3.94 -8.23 12.93
CA THR A 67 -4.80 -7.18 12.38
C THR A 67 -5.16 -7.64 10.98
N SER A 68 -6.43 -8.04 10.81
CA SER A 68 -6.93 -8.43 9.50
C SER A 68 -6.93 -7.21 8.60
N VAL A 69 -6.46 -7.40 7.37
CA VAL A 69 -6.62 -6.41 6.31
C VAL A 69 -7.37 -7.09 5.18
N GLU A 70 -8.53 -6.55 4.83
CA GLU A 70 -9.22 -6.96 3.62
C GLU A 70 -8.76 -6.07 2.47
N PHE A 71 -8.55 -6.70 1.31
CA PHE A 71 -8.13 -6.02 0.10
C PHE A 71 -9.19 -6.22 -0.97
N THR A 72 -9.68 -5.10 -1.51
CA THR A 72 -10.63 -5.08 -2.61
C THR A 72 -10.09 -4.29 -3.78
N MET A 73 -10.32 -4.80 -4.98
CA MET A 73 -9.97 -4.13 -6.22
C MET A 73 -11.18 -4.12 -7.13
N TYR A 74 -11.50 -2.96 -7.71
CA TYR A 74 -12.65 -2.78 -8.58
C TYR A 74 -12.44 -1.59 -9.51
N ASN A 75 -13.20 -1.51 -10.60
CA ASN A 75 -13.19 -0.34 -11.48
C ASN A 75 -14.30 0.63 -11.06
N GLU A 76 -13.97 1.91 -10.92
CA GLU A 76 -14.93 2.99 -10.80
C GLU A 76 -14.81 3.90 -12.03
N GLY A 77 -15.83 3.83 -12.90
CA GLY A 77 -15.76 4.45 -14.22
C GLY A 77 -14.63 3.84 -15.06
N LYS A 78 -13.60 4.65 -15.37
CA LYS A 78 -12.41 4.21 -16.13
C LYS A 78 -11.22 3.88 -15.24
N ASN A 79 -11.27 4.24 -13.96
CA ASN A 79 -10.13 4.17 -13.08
C ASN A 79 -10.21 2.91 -12.22
N LEU A 80 -9.04 2.40 -11.86
CA LEU A 80 -8.90 1.22 -11.02
C LEU A 80 -8.79 1.68 -9.57
N ILE A 81 -9.69 1.21 -8.70
CA ILE A 81 -9.70 1.50 -7.28
C ILE A 81 -9.14 0.30 -6.52
N LEU A 82 -8.22 0.58 -5.58
CA LEU A 82 -7.76 -0.38 -4.59
C LEU A 82 -8.21 0.11 -3.22
N ARG A 83 -8.92 -0.74 -2.51
CA ARG A 83 -9.45 -0.50 -1.17
C ARG A 83 -8.77 -1.44 -0.18
N PHE A 84 -8.36 -0.87 0.94
CA PHE A 84 -7.88 -1.57 2.12
C PHE A 84 -8.84 -1.30 3.28
N GLU A 85 -9.37 -2.36 3.87
CA GLU A 85 -10.20 -2.28 5.07
C GLU A 85 -9.37 -2.82 6.24
N VAL A 86 -9.10 -1.96 7.21
CA VAL A 86 -8.25 -2.26 8.38
C VAL A 86 -9.02 -1.87 9.63
N LEU A 87 -9.55 -2.85 10.36
CA LEU A 87 -10.48 -2.59 11.48
C LEU A 87 -11.63 -1.69 11.00
N ASP A 88 -11.82 -0.51 11.61
CA ASP A 88 -12.86 0.46 11.24
C ASP A 88 -12.39 1.49 10.21
N MET A 89 -11.22 1.29 9.59
CA MET A 89 -10.62 2.21 8.62
C MET A 89 -10.84 1.70 7.19
N ILE A 90 -11.29 2.60 6.31
CA ILE A 90 -11.34 2.37 4.86
C ILE A 90 -10.32 3.31 4.21
N LEU A 91 -9.36 2.72 3.49
CA LEU A 91 -8.26 3.42 2.84
C LEU A 91 -8.27 3.08 1.36
N GLU A 92 -8.37 4.08 0.50
CA GLU A 92 -8.49 3.86 -0.94
C GLU A 92 -7.41 4.61 -1.71
N THR A 93 -6.99 3.99 -2.81
CA THR A 93 -6.19 4.64 -3.84
C THR A 93 -6.82 4.43 -5.21
N GLU A 94 -6.79 5.49 -5.99
CA GLU A 94 -7.21 5.50 -7.39
C GLU A 94 -5.99 5.39 -8.29
N ILE A 95 -6.04 4.47 -9.25
CA ILE A 95 -5.06 4.31 -10.33
C ILE A 95 -5.75 4.72 -11.62
N LEU A 96 -5.21 5.75 -12.27
CA LEU A 96 -5.75 6.26 -13.51
C LEU A 96 -5.70 5.17 -14.59
N SER A 97 -6.72 5.14 -15.45
CA SER A 97 -6.89 4.10 -16.48
C SER A 97 -5.63 3.86 -17.34
N HIS A 98 -4.91 4.93 -17.69
CA HIS A 98 -3.71 4.88 -18.52
C HIS A 98 -2.47 4.35 -17.77
N GLN A 99 -2.50 4.32 -16.44
CA GLN A 99 -1.44 3.80 -15.58
C GLN A 99 -1.74 2.37 -15.12
N ALA A 100 -3.02 1.96 -15.14
CA ALA A 100 -3.49 0.68 -14.60
C ALA A 100 -2.77 -0.54 -15.17
N HIS A 101 -2.48 -0.59 -16.49
CA HIS A 101 -1.74 -1.70 -17.08
C HIS A 101 -0.35 -1.84 -16.46
N ARG A 102 0.48 -0.77 -16.48
CA ARG A 102 1.82 -0.79 -15.87
C ARG A 102 1.78 -1.14 -14.40
N PHE A 103 0.81 -0.57 -13.67
CA PHE A 103 0.62 -0.81 -12.26
C PHE A 103 0.34 -2.31 -11.99
N LEU A 104 -0.65 -2.89 -12.66
CA LEU A 104 -1.02 -4.30 -12.50
C LEU A 104 0.09 -5.25 -12.97
N SER A 105 0.82 -4.92 -14.04
CA SER A 105 1.98 -5.70 -14.50
C SER A 105 3.12 -5.72 -13.50
N THR A 106 3.27 -4.69 -12.68
CA THR A 106 4.26 -4.72 -11.59
C THR A 106 3.71 -5.48 -10.40
N LEU A 107 2.46 -5.22 -10.04
CA LEU A 107 1.78 -5.83 -8.91
C LEU A 107 1.72 -7.37 -9.03
N ILE A 108 1.55 -7.90 -10.25
CA ILE A 108 1.45 -9.35 -10.49
C ILE A 108 2.71 -10.15 -10.13
N HIS A 109 3.86 -9.48 -10.08
CA HIS A 109 5.15 -10.08 -9.74
C HIS A 109 5.48 -9.99 -8.24
N GLN A 110 4.64 -9.33 -7.44
CA GLN A 110 4.86 -9.21 -6.00
C GLN A 110 4.41 -10.48 -5.26
N ASP A 111 5.14 -10.86 -4.23
CA ASP A 111 4.72 -11.94 -3.32
C ASP A 111 3.60 -11.50 -2.37
N LYS A 112 3.59 -10.21 -2.01
CA LYS A 112 2.68 -9.62 -1.04
C LYS A 112 2.39 -8.15 -1.35
N ILE A 113 1.28 -7.67 -0.81
CA ILE A 113 0.97 -6.24 -0.76
C ILE A 113 1.38 -5.68 0.61
N THR A 114 2.04 -4.53 0.60
CA THR A 114 2.44 -3.81 1.81
C THR A 114 1.77 -2.45 1.86
N LEU A 115 0.83 -2.31 2.79
CA LEU A 115 0.24 -1.06 3.27
C LEU A 115 1.00 -0.54 4.48
N VAL A 116 1.30 0.75 4.48
CA VAL A 116 1.99 1.50 5.53
C VAL A 116 1.10 2.68 5.89
N ILE A 117 0.87 2.89 7.18
CA ILE A 117 0.11 4.02 7.71
C ILE A 117 1.11 4.93 8.43
N ILE A 118 1.14 6.19 8.04
CA ILE A 118 2.01 7.22 8.63
C ILE A 118 1.18 8.33 9.27
N ASP A 119 1.75 9.01 10.26
CA ASP A 119 1.17 10.22 10.83
C ASP A 119 1.25 11.38 9.84
N ALA A 120 0.15 12.09 9.64
CA ALA A 120 0.08 13.18 8.66
C ALA A 120 0.94 14.41 9.00
N ASN A 121 1.33 14.60 10.27
CA ASN A 121 2.10 15.74 10.73
C ASN A 121 3.58 15.38 10.95
N GLN A 122 3.85 14.22 11.56
CA GLN A 122 5.20 13.78 11.93
C GLN A 122 5.85 12.94 10.84
N TYR A 123 5.06 12.32 9.95
CA TYR A 123 5.51 11.37 8.92
C TYR A 123 6.16 10.10 9.48
N ASP A 124 6.00 9.85 10.78
CA ASP A 124 6.45 8.62 11.42
C ASP A 124 5.54 7.45 11.06
N ILE A 125 6.11 6.24 10.99
CA ILE A 125 5.33 5.03 10.72
C ILE A 125 4.50 4.68 11.96
N VAL A 126 3.19 4.69 11.82
CA VAL A 126 2.25 4.29 12.87
C VAL A 126 2.03 2.77 12.85
N TRP A 127 1.81 2.23 11.66
CA TRP A 127 1.46 0.82 11.48
C TRP A 127 1.78 0.35 10.06
N MET A 128 2.00 -0.94 9.86
CA MET A 128 2.17 -1.54 8.54
C MET A 128 1.63 -2.97 8.49
N THR A 129 1.19 -3.41 7.32
CA THR A 129 0.75 -4.79 7.10
C THR A 129 1.92 -5.73 6.84
N ASN A 130 1.77 -6.99 7.22
CA ASN A 130 2.66 -8.09 6.86
C ASN A 130 1.91 -9.32 6.32
N THR A 131 0.59 -9.23 6.11
CA THR A 131 -0.29 -10.40 6.02
C THR A 131 -0.96 -10.61 4.68
N ILE A 132 -0.94 -9.66 3.73
CA ILE A 132 -1.72 -9.75 2.49
C ILE A 132 -0.94 -10.51 1.40
N PRO A 133 -1.19 -11.81 1.17
CA PRO A 133 -0.42 -12.59 0.21
C PRO A 133 -0.99 -12.32 -1.17
N PHE A 134 -0.14 -11.91 -2.12
CA PHE A 134 -0.60 -11.48 -3.43
C PHE A 134 -1.26 -12.62 -4.22
N ARG A 135 -0.84 -13.87 -4.00
CA ARG A 135 -1.46 -15.05 -4.61
C ARG A 135 -2.97 -15.11 -4.40
N THR A 136 -3.46 -14.73 -3.22
CA THR A 136 -4.91 -14.72 -2.91
C THR A 136 -5.62 -13.64 -3.73
N ILE A 137 -5.02 -12.45 -3.81
CA ILE A 137 -5.53 -11.31 -4.58
C ILE A 137 -5.63 -11.65 -6.06
N ARG A 138 -4.55 -12.19 -6.65
CA ARG A 138 -4.53 -12.58 -8.07
C ARG A 138 -5.66 -13.56 -8.41
N PHE A 139 -5.95 -14.50 -7.51
CA PHE A 139 -7.03 -15.46 -7.71
C PHE A 139 -8.41 -14.79 -7.65
N HIS A 140 -8.67 -13.93 -6.65
CA HIS A 140 -9.98 -13.32 -6.43
C HIS A 140 -10.32 -12.25 -7.47
N TYR A 141 -9.31 -11.55 -8.00
CA TYR A 141 -9.49 -10.42 -8.91
C TYR A 141 -8.98 -10.71 -10.33
N LYS A 142 -8.91 -11.98 -10.72
CA LYS A 142 -8.41 -12.44 -12.03
C LYS A 142 -9.02 -11.68 -13.21
N GLU A 143 -10.34 -11.46 -13.18
CA GLU A 143 -11.06 -10.76 -14.23
C GLU A 143 -10.56 -9.32 -14.44
N ILE A 144 -10.17 -8.62 -13.37
CA ILE A 144 -9.59 -7.27 -13.49
C ILE A 144 -8.23 -7.34 -14.18
N PHE A 145 -7.37 -8.27 -13.79
CA PHE A 145 -6.07 -8.45 -14.46
C PHE A 145 -6.26 -8.76 -15.95
N GLU A 146 -7.20 -9.63 -16.30
CA GLU A 146 -7.55 -9.97 -17.68
C GLU A 146 -8.10 -8.77 -18.46
N MET A 147 -8.97 -7.95 -17.87
CA MET A 147 -9.49 -6.72 -18.49
C MET A 147 -8.38 -5.75 -18.92
N TYR A 148 -7.29 -5.70 -18.15
CA TYR A 148 -6.13 -4.86 -18.47
C TYR A 148 -5.04 -5.58 -19.26
N ASN A 149 -5.30 -6.80 -19.77
CA ASN A 149 -4.34 -7.63 -20.50
C ASN A 149 -3.06 -7.95 -19.71
N VAL A 150 -3.20 -8.23 -18.41
CA VAL A 150 -2.12 -8.68 -17.53
C VAL A 150 -2.41 -10.13 -17.14
N ILE A 151 -1.56 -11.09 -17.56
CA ILE A 151 -1.78 -12.54 -17.40
C ILE A 151 -0.82 -13.14 -16.38
#